data_AF-A0AAW9EDY1-F1
#
_entry.id   AF-A0AAW9EDY1-F1
#
_cell.length_a   1.000
_cell.length_b   1.000
_cell.length_c   1.000
_cell.angle_alpha   90.00
_cell.angle_beta   90.00
_cell.angle_gamma   90.00
#
_symmetry.space_group_name_H-M   'P 1'
#
loop_
_entity.id
_entity.type
_entity.pdbx_description
1 polymer ?
#
loop_
_entity_poly.entity_id
_entity_poly.type
_entity_poly.pdbx_seq_one_letter_code
_entity_poly.pdbx_strand_id
1 'polypeptide(L)' 'MSLLQISEPGQTPAPHQRRLAAGIDLGTTHSLVATVRSGQAEALSDSEGRYLLPSVV' A
#
# COMPACT_ATOMS: atom_id res chain seq x y z
N MET A 1 -2.82 13.54 -20.44
CA MET A 1 -2.93 14.53 -19.34
C MET A 1 -4.29 14.33 -18.69
N SER A 2 -4.33 14.00 -17.40
CA SER A 2 -5.59 13.80 -16.67
C SER A 2 -5.90 15.09 -15.90
N LEU A 3 -6.99 15.74 -16.28
CA LEU A 3 -7.59 16.84 -15.53
C LEU A 3 -8.15 16.26 -14.23
N LEU A 4 -7.94 16.97 -13.11
CA LEU A 4 -8.47 16.62 -11.79
C LEU A 4 -9.97 16.32 -11.89
N GLN A 5 -10.31 15.03 -11.74
CA GLN A 5 -11.69 14.57 -11.74
C GLN A 5 -12.24 14.74 -10.33
N ILE A 6 -12.95 15.85 -10.09
CA ILE A 6 -13.68 16.07 -8.85
C ILE A 6 -15.06 15.39 -8.95
N SER A 7 -15.44 14.65 -7.91
CA SER A 7 -16.76 14.00 -7.81
C SER A 7 -17.72 14.88 -7.02
N GLU A 8 -18.98 14.95 -7.47
CA GLU A 8 -20.04 15.69 -6.77
C GLU A 8 -20.41 15.04 -5.42
N PRO A 9 -20.91 15.82 -4.43
CA PRO A 9 -21.46 15.28 -3.20
C PRO A 9 -22.60 14.30 -3.50
N GLY A 10 -22.41 13.03 -3.14
CA GLY A 10 -23.37 11.94 -3.40
C GLY A 10 -23.01 11.02 -4.57
N GLN A 11 -22.01 11.36 -5.40
CA GLN A 11 -21.37 10.36 -6.24
C GLN A 11 -20.45 9.50 -5.38
N THR A 12 -20.85 8.24 -5.17
CA THR A 12 -19.93 7.24 -4.61
C THR A 12 -18.89 6.94 -5.69
N PRO A 13 -17.60 7.32 -5.51
CA PRO A 13 -16.58 6.97 -6.48
C PRO A 13 -16.59 5.45 -6.62
N ALA A 14 -16.77 4.98 -7.85
CA ALA A 14 -16.94 3.59 -8.28
C ALA A 14 -16.94 2.57 -7.12
N PRO A 15 -18.11 2.07 -6.66
CA PRO A 15 -18.19 1.17 -5.50
C PRO A 15 -17.39 -0.14 -5.63
N HIS A 16 -16.93 -0.47 -6.84
CA HIS A 16 -16.07 -1.61 -7.15
C HIS A 16 -14.59 -1.26 -7.26
N GLN A 17 -14.19 -0.01 -7.01
CA GLN A 17 -12.78 0.36 -6.99
C GLN A 17 -12.14 -0.24 -5.75
N ARG A 18 -11.42 -1.35 -5.97
CA ARG A 18 -10.56 -1.94 -4.95
C ARG A 18 -9.50 -0.91 -4.57
N ARG A 19 -9.64 -0.35 -3.37
CA ARG A 19 -8.60 0.48 -2.77
C ARG A 19 -7.50 -0.45 -2.27
N LEU A 20 -6.44 -0.57 -3.06
CA LEU A 20 -5.22 -1.22 -2.62
C LEU A 20 -4.48 -0.26 -1.70
N ALA A 21 -4.02 -0.77 -0.56
CA ALA A 21 -3.22 -0.02 0.40
C ALA A 21 -2.07 -0.88 0.90
N ALA A 22 -0.95 -0.22 1.16
CA ALA A 22 0.21 -0.81 1.82
C ALA A 22 0.58 0.07 3.01
N GLY A 23 0.91 -0.56 4.13
CA GLY A 23 1.65 0.06 5.21
C GLY A 23 3.14 -0.04 4.91
N ILE A 24 3.88 1.03 5.10
CA ILE A 24 5.33 1.07 4.91
C ILE A 24 5.94 1.55 6.21
N ASP A 25 6.83 0.74 6.79
CA ASP A 25 7.68 1.13 7.89
C ASP A 25 9.05 1.53 7.34
N LEU A 26 9.44 2.78 7.57
CA LEU A 26 10.65 3.40 7.04
C LEU A 26 11.66 3.62 8.17
N GLY A 27 12.29 2.55 8.60
CA GLY A 27 13.35 2.61 9.60
C GLY A 27 14.68 3.09 9.01
N THR A 28 15.58 3.54 9.89
CA THR A 28 16.91 4.04 9.50
C THR A 28 17.85 2.94 9.01
N THR A 29 17.75 1.73 9.58
CA THR A 29 18.59 0.57 9.18
C THR A 29 17.84 -0.41 8.30
N HIS A 30 16.56 -0.65 8.59
CA HIS A 30 15.72 -1.55 7.81
C HIS A 30 14.34 -0.95 7.56
N SER A 31 13.74 -1.34 6.45
CA SER A 31 12.38 -1.00 6.05
C SER A 31 11.57 -2.26 5.79
N LEU A 32 10.25 -2.14 5.88
CA LEU A 32 9.29 -3.23 5.66
C LEU A 32 8.03 -2.71 4.98
N VAL A 33 7.39 -3.55 4.17
CA VAL A 33 6.07 -3.30 3.59
C VAL A 33 5.09 -4.35 4.08
N ALA A 34 3.87 -3.92 4.42
CA ALA A 34 2.77 -4.79 4.85
C ALA A 34 1.45 -4.39 4.19
N THR A 35 0.47 -5.29 4.24
CA THR A 35 -0.91 -4.99 3.84
C THR A 35 -1.89 -5.77 4.72
N VAL A 36 -3.18 -5.53 4.56
CA VAL A 36 -4.23 -6.32 5.22
C VAL A 36 -4.81 -7.31 4.20
N ARG A 37 -4.65 -8.61 4.46
CA ARG A 37 -5.28 -9.70 3.70
C ARG A 37 -6.24 -10.46 4.60
N SER A 38 -7.48 -10.61 4.15
CA SER A 38 -8.53 -11.34 4.91
C SER A 38 -8.69 -10.84 6.35
N GLY A 39 -8.56 -9.52 6.56
CA GLY A 39 -8.66 -8.88 7.88
C GLY A 39 -7.42 -9.02 8.77
N GLN A 40 -6.34 -9.63 8.29
CA GLN A 40 -5.09 -9.81 9.02
C GLN A 40 -3.96 -8.99 8.40
N ALA A 41 -3.14 -8.38 9.24
CA ALA A 41 -1.93 -7.70 8.80
C ALA A 41 -0.88 -8.74 8.38
N GLU A 42 -0.30 -8.57 7.21
CA GLU A 42 0.71 -9.48 6.66
C GLU A 42 1.84 -8.68 6.01
N ALA A 43 3.08 -9.02 6.36
CA ALA A 43 4.26 -8.46 5.71
C ALA A 43 4.41 -9.02 4.28
N LEU A 44 4.97 -8.22 3.39
CA LEU A 44 5.29 -8.62 2.02
C LEU A 44 6.78 -8.96 1.94
N SER A 45 7.11 -10.15 1.44
CA SER A 45 8.50 -10.50 1.17
C SER A 45 8.95 -9.96 -0.19
N ASP A 46 10.24 -9.70 -0.34
CA ASP A 46 10.87 -9.50 -1.64
C ASP A 46 10.95 -10.81 -2.45
N SER A 47 11.61 -10.76 -3.60
CA SER A 47 11.81 -11.91 -4.49
C SER A 47 12.68 -13.02 -3.89
N GLU A 48 13.45 -12.73 -2.84
CA GLU A 48 14.29 -13.69 -2.12
C GLU A 48 13.62 -14.22 -0.84
N GLY A 49 12.38 -13.80 -0.56
CA GLY A 49 11.65 -14.20 0.64
C GLY A 49 11.99 -13.38 1.88
N ARG A 50 12.71 -12.26 1.76
CA ARG A 50 13.06 -11.37 2.88
C ARG A 50 11.94 -10.37 3.15
N TYR A 51 11.58 -10.19 4.42
CA TYR A 51 10.55 -9.24 4.84
C TYR A 51 11.11 -7.89 5.35
N LEU A 52 12.35 -7.90 5.83
CA LEU A 52 13.08 -6.71 6.27
C LEU A 52 14.21 -6.43 5.29
N LEU A 53 14.20 -5.24 4.69
CA LEU A 53 15.17 -4.83 3.69
C LEU A 53 16.07 -3.74 4.28
N PRO A 54 17.40 -3.74 4.04
CA PRO A 54 18.26 -2.64 4.45
C PRO A 54 17.80 -1.31 3.84
N SER A 55 17.80 -0.26 4.64
CA SER A 55 17.44 1.10 4.20
C SER A 55 18.65 1.79 3.57
N VAL A 56 18.90 1.51 2.29
CA VAL A 56 20.02 2.04 1.50
C VAL A 56 19.56 2.46 0.10
N VAL A 57 20.34 3.33 -0.58
CA VAL A 57 20.08 3.81 -1.96
C VAL A 57 21.23 3.42 -2.87
#